data_AF-A0A8T1X6Q3-F1
#
_entry.id   AF-A0A8T1X6Q3-F1
#
_cell.length_a   1.000
_cell.length_b   1.000
_cell.length_c   1.000
_cell.angle_alpha   90.00
_cell.angle_beta   90.00
_cell.angle_gamma   90.00
#
_symmetry.space_group_name_H-M   'P 1'
#
loop_
_entity.id
_entity.type
_entity.pdbx_description
1 polymer ?
#
loop_
_entity_poly.entity_id
_entity_poly.type
_entity_poly.pdbx_seq_one_letter_code
_entity_poly.pdbx_strand_id
1 'polypeptide(L)'
;MDGAEREVATLLEQLQGLTSNAEQVEGFRRVQEIVQHRDPSGAERRVLRGALPLLGQIVQLRNAALVTSILQLVAQEASSASSTVTTASAETLDVAAALSAGLYEVCHTVLLLSHSTEKNVVLALQLALGSLHSTFEVALRAETVENGLDTEPRRAWDAATRCLEAAAGIVAIVPEATGSDSNRSAMVWLRAWKFVESGVMLLSTAQDSSVYRDPARSNIQPNTWSLDRLSAGTQAILPKTKLEEFGVMLLKAMCEAVTSKSDNRLPLQRRELSVAVNSLSLLASLRPQHMPNILPKLTALSTVVATPGTEDPVVQKSLTANLVKLLSHPSAQVFADEVTDILIAVGASQRAFSAISKSKEQRRKYTSAPTEASLRRARIGKRTATQSITERVENANAHAKRRRVNLSESSATPIPAEKHWQLKKVRSECVILGSGETQDSKHRAKNNQHWCQFLMK
;
A
#
# COMPACT_ATOMS: atom_id res chain seq x y z
N MET A 1 18.63 -32.86 23.38
CA MET A 1 17.70 -32.29 22.36
C MET A 1 18.48 -31.80 21.15
N ASP A 2 19.68 -31.29 21.39
CA ASP A 2 20.79 -30.88 20.53
C ASP A 2 21.11 -31.77 19.30
N GLY A 3 20.56 -32.97 19.17
CA GLY A 3 20.80 -33.85 18.02
C GLY A 3 20.33 -33.21 16.71
N ALA A 4 19.13 -32.63 16.70
CA ALA A 4 18.59 -31.94 15.53
C ALA A 4 19.32 -30.63 15.22
N GLU A 5 19.73 -29.89 16.26
CA GLU A 5 20.50 -28.65 16.13
C GLU A 5 21.88 -28.93 15.51
N ARG A 6 22.58 -29.97 15.99
CA ARG A 6 23.86 -30.41 15.42
C ARG A 6 23.69 -31.03 14.03
N GLU A 7 22.63 -31.80 13.76
CA GLU A 7 22.34 -32.34 12.41
C GLU A 7 22.16 -31.18 11.42
N VAL A 8 21.37 -30.17 11.77
CA VAL A 8 21.15 -28.98 10.92
C VAL A 8 22.42 -28.15 10.75
N ALA A 9 23.18 -27.87 11.81
CA ALA A 9 24.45 -27.15 11.70
C ALA A 9 25.44 -27.90 10.77
N THR A 10 25.60 -29.21 10.95
CA THR A 10 26.47 -30.05 10.12
C THR A 10 26.04 -30.05 8.65
N LEU A 11 24.73 -30.14 8.37
CA LEU A 11 24.20 -30.05 7.01
C LEU A 11 24.47 -28.67 6.39
N LEU A 12 24.28 -27.59 7.15
CA LEU A 12 24.52 -26.21 6.70
C LEU A 12 26.01 -25.94 6.43
N GLU A 13 26.92 -26.51 7.21
CA GLU A 13 28.36 -26.50 6.93
C GLU A 13 28.71 -27.32 5.67
N GLN A 14 28.16 -28.51 5.52
CA GLN A 14 28.36 -29.35 4.33
C GLN A 14 27.89 -28.65 3.04
N LEU A 15 26.78 -27.91 3.09
CA LEU A 15 26.27 -27.13 1.94
C LEU A 15 27.30 -26.14 1.37
N GLN A 16 28.17 -25.58 2.21
CA GLN A 16 29.23 -24.65 1.76
C GLN A 16 30.33 -25.37 0.95
N GLY A 17 30.55 -26.67 1.21
CA GLY A 17 31.53 -27.50 0.51
C GLY A 17 31.02 -28.14 -0.79
N LEU A 18 29.70 -28.15 -1.03
CA LEU A 18 29.12 -28.73 -2.24
C LEU A 18 29.34 -27.83 -3.46
N THR A 19 29.81 -28.40 -4.57
CA THR A 19 30.09 -27.67 -5.82
C THR A 19 28.90 -27.63 -6.78
N SER A 20 27.91 -28.52 -6.62
CA SER A 20 26.72 -28.58 -7.47
C SER A 20 25.56 -27.78 -6.88
N ASN A 21 25.03 -26.84 -7.66
CA ASN A 21 23.85 -26.06 -7.28
C ASN A 21 22.62 -26.94 -6.98
N ALA A 22 22.51 -28.11 -7.62
CA ALA A 22 21.40 -29.05 -7.39
C ALA A 22 21.55 -29.78 -6.05
N GLU A 23 22.76 -30.24 -5.73
CA GLU A 23 23.06 -30.91 -4.45
C GLU A 23 22.90 -29.93 -3.28
N GLN A 24 23.31 -28.67 -3.46
CA GLN A 24 23.08 -27.62 -2.47
C GLN A 24 21.58 -27.39 -2.18
N VAL A 25 20.73 -27.39 -3.21
CA VAL A 25 19.28 -27.25 -3.03
C VAL A 25 18.67 -28.49 -2.36
N GLU A 26 19.16 -29.69 -2.69
CA GLU A 26 18.70 -30.95 -2.07
C GLU A 26 19.10 -31.05 -0.59
N GLY A 27 20.36 -30.76 -0.27
CA GLY A 27 20.82 -30.71 1.13
C GLY A 27 20.06 -29.66 1.95
N PHE A 28 19.72 -28.53 1.34
CA PHE A 28 18.89 -27.52 2.00
C PHE A 28 17.43 -27.97 2.18
N ARG A 29 16.85 -28.72 1.25
CA ARG A 29 15.52 -29.35 1.45
C ARG A 29 15.51 -30.25 2.68
N ARG A 30 16.59 -30.99 2.94
CA ARG A 30 16.72 -31.81 4.16
C ARG A 30 16.80 -30.96 5.44
N VAL A 31 17.45 -29.78 5.39
CA VAL A 31 17.39 -28.81 6.50
C VAL A 31 15.96 -28.28 6.70
N GLN A 32 15.24 -27.95 5.62
CA GLN A 32 13.83 -27.54 5.69
C GLN A 32 12.95 -28.62 6.33
N GLU A 33 13.10 -29.89 5.93
CA GLU A 33 12.38 -31.03 6.52
C GLU A 33 12.61 -31.13 8.03
N ILE A 34 13.86 -31.01 8.48
CA ILE A 34 14.19 -31.09 9.91
C ILE A 34 13.56 -29.91 10.67
N VAL A 35 13.74 -28.68 10.18
CA VAL A 35 13.20 -27.46 10.82
C VAL A 35 11.67 -27.44 10.87
N GLN A 36 10.99 -27.87 9.79
CA GLN A 36 9.54 -27.74 9.68
C GLN A 36 8.77 -28.93 10.25
N HIS A 37 9.35 -30.14 10.23
CA HIS A 37 8.63 -31.37 10.57
C HIS A 37 9.28 -32.22 11.66
N ARG A 38 10.58 -32.04 11.95
CA ARG A 38 11.31 -32.87 12.94
C ARG A 38 11.92 -32.05 14.09
N ASP A 39 11.62 -30.75 14.19
CA ASP A 39 12.10 -29.87 15.26
C ASP A 39 11.45 -30.27 16.61
N PRO A 40 12.24 -30.80 17.59
CA PRO A 40 11.71 -31.24 18.87
C PRO A 40 11.28 -30.08 19.79
N SER A 41 11.64 -28.83 19.44
CA SER A 41 11.30 -27.63 20.23
C SER A 41 9.95 -27.01 19.88
N GLY A 42 9.29 -27.49 18.81
CA GLY A 42 7.94 -27.07 18.44
C GLY A 42 7.82 -25.56 18.23
N ALA A 43 7.05 -24.90 19.10
CA ALA A 43 6.78 -23.45 19.03
C ALA A 43 8.00 -22.58 19.37
N GLU A 44 9.01 -23.10 20.08
CA GLU A 44 10.20 -22.33 20.44
C GLU A 44 11.20 -22.17 19.30
N ARG A 45 11.07 -22.99 18.24
CA ARG A 45 11.89 -22.95 17.01
C ARG A 45 13.40 -22.89 17.25
N ARG A 46 13.91 -23.56 18.30
CA ARG A 46 15.32 -23.51 18.72
C ARG A 46 16.27 -23.92 17.60
N VAL A 47 15.93 -25.00 16.87
CA VAL A 47 16.72 -25.50 15.73
C VAL A 47 16.88 -24.44 14.66
N LEU A 48 15.79 -23.74 14.29
CA LEU A 48 15.86 -22.64 13.31
C LEU A 48 16.61 -21.43 13.86
N ARG A 49 16.35 -21.02 15.12
CA ARG A 49 17.03 -19.88 15.76
C ARG A 49 18.55 -20.08 15.80
N GLY A 50 19.01 -21.29 16.11
CA GLY A 50 20.44 -21.65 16.05
C GLY A 50 21.01 -21.67 14.63
N ALA A 51 20.19 -22.01 13.63
CA ALA A 51 20.58 -22.01 12.22
C ALA A 51 20.66 -20.62 11.56
N LEU A 52 19.91 -19.61 12.05
CA LEU A 52 19.82 -18.27 11.43
C LEU A 52 21.17 -17.64 11.06
N PRO A 53 22.24 -17.67 11.89
CA PRO A 53 23.53 -17.08 11.53
C PRO A 53 24.20 -17.80 10.35
N LEU A 54 24.05 -19.13 10.27
CA LEU A 54 24.59 -19.94 9.17
C LEU A 54 23.81 -19.72 7.87
N LEU A 55 22.49 -19.51 7.95
CA LEU A 55 21.67 -19.15 6.78
C LEU A 55 22.15 -17.83 6.15
N GLY A 56 22.50 -16.83 6.96
CA GLY A 56 23.08 -15.57 6.47
C GLY A 56 24.43 -15.75 5.74
N GLN A 57 25.25 -16.73 6.14
CA GLN A 57 26.49 -17.08 5.44
C GLN A 57 26.20 -17.81 4.11
N ILE A 58 25.29 -18.79 4.12
CA ILE A 58 24.95 -19.61 2.95
C ILE A 58 24.30 -18.78 1.84
N VAL A 59 23.61 -17.68 2.18
CA VAL A 59 23.07 -16.71 1.22
C VAL A 59 24.15 -16.05 0.35
N GLN A 60 25.42 -16.08 0.78
CA GLN A 60 26.56 -15.58 -0.01
C GLN A 60 27.02 -16.56 -1.11
N LEU A 61 26.51 -17.79 -1.11
CA LEU A 61 26.76 -18.76 -2.19
C LEU A 61 26.04 -18.31 -3.47
N ARG A 62 26.69 -18.51 -4.63
CA ARG A 62 26.18 -18.09 -5.95
C ARG A 62 25.07 -18.99 -6.52
N ASN A 63 24.16 -19.44 -5.66
CA ASN A 63 23.04 -20.33 -6.01
C ASN A 63 21.70 -19.62 -5.79
N ALA A 64 21.13 -19.09 -6.88
CA ALA A 64 19.91 -18.28 -6.80
C ALA A 64 18.69 -19.06 -6.28
N ALA A 65 18.59 -20.36 -6.56
CA ALA A 65 17.50 -21.21 -6.10
C ALA A 65 17.59 -21.47 -4.60
N LEU A 66 18.80 -21.75 -4.08
CA LEU A 66 19.06 -21.88 -2.65
C LEU A 66 18.67 -20.62 -1.88
N VAL A 67 19.10 -19.44 -2.35
CA VAL A 67 18.74 -18.14 -1.75
C VAL A 67 17.22 -17.93 -1.74
N THR A 68 16.50 -18.30 -2.81
CA THR A 68 15.03 -18.27 -2.84
C THR A 68 14.43 -19.16 -1.75
N SER A 69 14.91 -20.40 -1.60
CA SER A 69 14.41 -21.33 -0.58
C SER A 69 14.70 -20.89 0.85
N ILE A 70 15.85 -20.25 1.11
CA ILE A 70 16.20 -19.68 2.41
C ILE A 70 15.27 -18.50 2.75
N LEU A 71 15.11 -17.54 1.82
CA LEU A 71 14.19 -16.40 1.97
C LEU A 71 12.77 -16.86 2.30
N GLN A 72 12.26 -17.86 1.58
CA GLN A 72 10.92 -18.42 1.78
C GLN A 72 10.77 -19.12 3.13
N LEU A 73 11.73 -19.97 3.52
CA LEU A 73 11.71 -20.66 4.82
C LEU A 73 11.64 -19.65 5.98
N VAL A 74 12.58 -18.70 6.02
CA VAL A 74 12.70 -17.78 7.15
C VAL A 74 11.49 -16.83 7.21
N ALA A 75 10.98 -16.37 6.06
CA ALA A 75 9.79 -15.52 6.04
C ALA A 75 8.49 -16.26 6.43
N GLN A 76 8.34 -17.53 6.03
CA GLN A 76 7.21 -18.36 6.45
C GLN A 76 7.21 -18.52 7.97
N GLU A 77 8.36 -18.85 8.56
CA GLU A 77 8.47 -19.08 10.01
C GLU A 77 8.35 -17.78 10.82
N ALA A 78 8.96 -16.66 10.37
CA ALA A 78 8.80 -15.35 10.99
C ALA A 78 7.34 -14.85 10.95
N SER A 79 6.62 -15.11 9.85
CA SER A 79 5.20 -14.77 9.72
C SER A 79 4.32 -15.62 10.64
N SER A 80 4.59 -16.94 10.70
CA SER A 80 3.90 -17.87 11.60
C SER A 80 4.08 -17.46 13.06
N ALA A 81 5.32 -17.20 13.49
CA ALA A 81 5.64 -16.76 14.85
C ALA A 81 5.03 -15.38 15.17
N SER A 82 5.09 -14.42 14.24
CA SER A 82 4.46 -13.11 14.45
C SER A 82 2.95 -13.19 14.68
N SER A 83 2.26 -14.18 14.09
CA SER A 83 0.80 -14.31 14.21
C SER A 83 0.32 -14.73 15.62
N THR A 84 1.14 -15.49 16.36
CA THR A 84 0.82 -16.00 17.70
C THR A 84 1.13 -15.01 18.82
N VAL A 85 1.89 -13.96 18.54
CA VAL A 85 2.24 -12.89 19.49
C VAL A 85 1.00 -12.19 20.08
N THR A 86 -0.15 -12.26 19.40
CA THR A 86 -1.40 -11.64 19.85
C THR A 86 -1.92 -12.13 21.21
N THR A 87 -1.50 -13.31 21.69
CA THR A 87 -2.09 -13.97 22.87
C THR A 87 -1.09 -14.50 23.91
N ALA A 88 0.21 -14.29 23.76
CA ALA A 88 1.22 -15.16 24.39
C ALA A 88 2.39 -14.47 25.14
N SER A 89 3.22 -15.29 25.79
CA SER A 89 4.28 -14.95 26.75
C SER A 89 5.51 -14.28 26.13
N ALA A 90 6.39 -13.72 26.97
CA ALA A 90 7.67 -13.11 26.57
C ALA A 90 8.52 -14.04 25.67
N GLU A 91 8.55 -15.34 25.95
CA GLU A 91 9.27 -16.33 25.13
C GLU A 91 8.78 -16.36 23.66
N THR A 92 7.47 -16.22 23.43
CA THR A 92 6.92 -16.19 22.06
C THR A 92 7.28 -14.90 21.33
N LEU A 93 7.44 -13.81 22.07
CA LEU A 93 7.89 -12.52 21.55
C LEU A 93 9.36 -12.61 21.11
N ASP A 94 10.23 -13.22 21.92
CA ASP A 94 11.64 -13.46 21.59
C ASP A 94 11.81 -14.38 20.38
N VAL A 95 10.95 -15.40 20.22
CA VAL A 95 10.95 -16.27 19.03
C VAL A 95 10.56 -15.49 17.78
N ALA A 96 9.46 -14.72 17.83
CA ALA A 96 9.03 -13.87 16.72
C ALA A 96 10.09 -12.83 16.36
N ALA A 97 10.70 -12.18 17.36
CA ALA A 97 11.77 -11.23 17.19
C ALA A 97 13.02 -11.86 16.53
N ALA A 98 13.52 -12.98 17.07
CA ALA A 98 14.70 -13.65 16.52
C ALA A 98 14.49 -14.10 15.06
N LEU A 99 13.31 -14.61 14.72
CA LEU A 99 12.98 -15.01 13.35
C LEU A 99 12.84 -13.81 12.41
N SER A 100 12.21 -12.70 12.84
CA SER A 100 12.20 -11.45 12.08
C SER A 100 13.60 -10.86 11.89
N ALA A 101 14.46 -10.90 12.92
CA ALA A 101 15.85 -10.49 12.80
C ALA A 101 16.57 -11.32 11.73
N GLY A 102 16.44 -12.66 11.79
CA GLY A 102 16.99 -13.57 10.78
C GLY A 102 16.49 -13.28 9.36
N LEU A 103 15.21 -12.97 9.19
CA LEU A 103 14.65 -12.58 7.89
C LEU A 103 15.33 -11.30 7.36
N TYR A 104 15.41 -10.25 8.19
CA TYR A 104 16.01 -9.00 7.76
C TYR A 104 17.52 -9.10 7.52
N GLU A 105 18.27 -9.90 8.27
CA GLU A 105 19.70 -10.15 7.99
C GLU A 105 19.89 -10.86 6.64
N VAL A 106 19.07 -11.87 6.33
CA VAL A 106 19.08 -12.55 5.02
C VAL A 106 18.70 -11.58 3.90
N CYS A 107 17.61 -10.82 4.07
CA CYS A 107 17.19 -9.82 3.09
C CYS A 107 18.27 -8.76 2.85
N HIS A 108 18.82 -8.18 3.91
CA HIS A 108 19.90 -7.18 3.87
C HIS A 108 21.13 -7.72 3.13
N THR A 109 21.54 -8.96 3.44
CA THR A 109 22.63 -9.64 2.73
C THR A 109 22.33 -9.75 1.23
N VAL A 110 21.12 -10.17 0.84
CA VAL A 110 20.71 -10.22 -0.58
C VAL A 110 20.74 -8.84 -1.26
N LEU A 111 20.41 -7.75 -0.55
CA LEU A 111 20.47 -6.39 -1.10
C LEU A 111 21.91 -5.90 -1.34
N LEU A 112 22.87 -6.36 -0.54
CA LEU A 112 24.28 -5.94 -0.64
C LEU A 112 25.12 -6.76 -1.63
N LEU A 113 24.75 -8.02 -1.89
CA LEU A 113 25.52 -8.90 -2.78
C LEU A 113 25.32 -8.53 -4.26
N SER A 114 26.40 -8.07 -4.90
CA SER A 114 26.40 -7.71 -6.33
C SER A 114 26.05 -8.85 -7.29
N HIS A 115 26.17 -10.10 -6.84
CA HIS A 115 25.83 -11.30 -7.61
C HIS A 115 24.43 -11.86 -7.29
N SER A 116 23.63 -11.17 -6.47
CA SER A 116 22.20 -11.46 -6.33
C SER A 116 21.52 -11.38 -7.69
N THR A 117 20.45 -12.16 -7.86
CA THR A 117 19.60 -12.06 -9.05
C THR A 117 18.45 -11.10 -8.79
N GLU A 118 17.96 -10.44 -9.84
CA GLU A 118 16.78 -9.56 -9.79
C GLU A 118 15.61 -10.20 -9.02
N LYS A 119 15.35 -11.49 -9.29
CA LYS A 119 14.28 -12.25 -8.62
C LYS A 119 14.48 -12.37 -7.12
N ASN A 120 15.71 -12.60 -6.67
CA ASN A 120 16.03 -12.72 -5.24
C ASN A 120 15.94 -11.36 -4.54
N VAL A 121 16.42 -10.28 -5.17
CA VAL A 121 16.30 -8.92 -4.63
C VAL A 121 14.84 -8.48 -4.55
N VAL A 122 14.05 -8.70 -5.60
CA VAL A 122 12.60 -8.44 -5.61
C VAL A 122 11.87 -9.24 -4.53
N LEU A 123 12.23 -10.52 -4.33
CA LEU A 123 11.67 -11.36 -3.28
C LEU A 123 12.05 -10.84 -1.89
N ALA A 124 13.34 -10.56 -1.64
CA ALA A 124 13.82 -10.00 -0.37
C ALA A 124 13.10 -8.70 0.00
N LEU A 125 12.97 -7.76 -0.94
CA LEU A 125 12.23 -6.50 -0.74
C LEU A 125 10.73 -6.74 -0.47
N GLN A 126 10.11 -7.72 -1.15
CA GLN A 126 8.71 -8.06 -0.93
C GLN A 126 8.47 -8.68 0.46
N LEU A 127 9.34 -9.57 0.91
CA LEU A 127 9.25 -10.20 2.23
C LEU A 127 9.56 -9.18 3.34
N ALA A 128 10.60 -8.37 3.17
CA ALA A 128 10.95 -7.27 4.07
C ALA A 128 9.81 -6.25 4.25
N LEU A 129 9.10 -5.92 3.16
CA LEU A 129 7.88 -5.08 3.20
C LEU A 129 6.72 -5.79 3.91
N GLY A 130 6.48 -7.07 3.62
CA GLY A 130 5.39 -7.84 4.24
C GLY A 130 5.53 -7.98 5.76
N SER A 131 6.76 -8.16 6.25
CA SER A 131 7.06 -8.33 7.68
C SER A 131 7.30 -7.02 8.46
N LEU A 132 7.27 -5.85 7.81
CA LEU A 132 7.63 -4.58 8.45
C LEU A 132 6.66 -4.22 9.58
N HIS A 133 5.36 -4.33 9.32
CA HIS A 133 4.32 -3.98 10.29
C HIS A 133 4.27 -4.97 11.47
N SER A 134 4.45 -6.27 11.22
CA SER A 134 4.48 -7.27 12.30
C SER A 134 5.73 -7.15 13.15
N THR A 135 6.88 -6.81 12.56
CA THR A 135 8.13 -6.60 13.30
C THR A 135 8.06 -5.33 14.16
N PHE A 136 7.43 -4.26 13.66
CA PHE A 136 7.11 -3.08 14.49
C PHE A 136 6.14 -3.42 15.63
N GLU A 137 5.12 -4.26 15.39
CA GLU A 137 4.22 -4.73 16.44
C GLU A 137 4.94 -5.56 17.52
N VAL A 138 5.87 -6.44 17.12
CA VAL A 138 6.73 -7.21 18.05
C VAL A 138 7.58 -6.26 18.91
N ALA A 139 8.28 -5.30 18.29
CA ALA A 139 9.10 -4.33 19.03
C ALA A 139 8.23 -3.42 19.95
N LEU A 140 7.05 -3.01 19.50
CA LEU A 140 6.11 -2.20 20.29
C LEU A 140 5.56 -2.98 21.50
N ARG A 141 5.34 -4.29 21.37
CA ARG A 141 4.91 -5.13 22.49
C ARG A 141 6.03 -5.35 23.49
N ALA A 142 7.28 -5.47 23.05
CA ALA A 142 8.44 -5.59 23.94
C ALA A 142 8.56 -4.37 24.88
N GLU A 143 8.37 -3.14 24.36
CA GLU A 143 8.32 -1.89 25.15
C GLU A 143 7.26 -1.88 26.27
N THR A 144 6.29 -2.81 26.25
CA THR A 144 5.25 -2.92 27.30
C THR A 144 5.54 -4.00 28.35
N VAL A 145 6.63 -4.76 28.22
CA VAL A 145 7.00 -5.85 29.12
C VAL A 145 8.16 -5.39 30.02
N GLU A 146 7.85 -4.95 31.25
CA GLU A 146 8.78 -4.26 32.16
C GLU A 146 10.04 -5.05 32.63
N ASN A 147 10.25 -6.29 32.20
CA ASN A 147 11.26 -7.20 32.76
C ASN A 147 12.19 -7.87 31.72
N GLY A 148 12.20 -7.40 30.47
CA GLY A 148 13.07 -7.95 29.43
C GLY A 148 14.50 -7.40 29.45
N LEU A 149 15.50 -8.28 29.35
CA LEU A 149 16.77 -7.91 28.72
C LEU A 149 16.53 -7.90 27.21
N ASP A 150 15.93 -6.80 26.70
CA ASP A 150 15.33 -6.72 25.35
C ASP A 150 16.36 -6.73 24.19
N THR A 151 17.13 -7.81 24.06
CA THR A 151 18.16 -7.94 23.03
C THR A 151 17.58 -8.39 21.69
N GLU A 152 16.66 -9.37 21.68
CA GLU A 152 16.11 -9.90 20.42
C GLU A 152 15.10 -8.95 19.75
N PRO A 153 14.10 -8.35 20.45
CA PRO A 153 13.21 -7.36 19.83
C PRO A 153 13.95 -6.15 19.28
N ARG A 154 15.00 -5.69 19.99
CA ARG A 154 15.90 -4.64 19.50
C ARG A 154 16.65 -5.08 18.26
N ARG A 155 17.30 -6.24 18.28
CA ARG A 155 18.03 -6.80 17.15
C ARG A 155 17.16 -6.94 15.90
N ALA A 156 15.90 -7.35 16.07
CA ALA A 156 14.92 -7.44 14.98
C ALA A 156 14.62 -6.07 14.35
N TRP A 157 14.46 -5.05 15.18
CA TRP A 157 14.22 -3.68 14.72
C TRP A 157 15.46 -3.04 14.09
N ASP A 158 16.64 -3.26 14.67
CA ASP A 158 17.92 -2.81 14.13
C ASP A 158 18.22 -3.47 12.77
N ALA A 159 17.84 -4.74 12.58
CA ALA A 159 17.93 -5.40 11.27
C ALA A 159 16.92 -4.84 10.26
N ALA A 160 15.68 -4.56 10.67
CA ALA A 160 14.66 -3.94 9.82
C ALA A 160 15.07 -2.53 9.33
N THR A 161 15.67 -1.73 10.21
CA THR A 161 16.17 -0.38 9.87
C THR A 161 17.37 -0.43 8.92
N ARG A 162 18.36 -1.31 9.12
CA ARG A 162 19.43 -1.58 8.13
C ARG A 162 18.86 -1.97 6.76
N CYS A 163 17.81 -2.79 6.73
CA CYS A 163 17.17 -3.19 5.49
C CYS A 163 16.48 -2.00 4.78
N LEU A 164 15.86 -1.09 5.53
CA LEU A 164 15.29 0.17 5.01
C LEU A 164 16.38 1.12 4.48
N GLU A 165 17.53 1.22 5.14
CA GLU A 165 18.69 2.00 4.69
C GLU A 165 19.23 1.48 3.35
N ALA A 166 19.44 0.17 3.23
CA ALA A 166 19.87 -0.46 1.99
C ALA A 166 18.85 -0.23 0.85
N ALA A 167 17.55 -0.31 1.14
CA ALA A 167 16.51 0.00 0.17
C ALA A 167 16.45 1.49 -0.21
N ALA A 168 16.74 2.41 0.71
CA ALA A 168 16.88 3.83 0.40
C ALA A 168 18.10 4.11 -0.50
N GLY A 169 19.21 3.39 -0.29
CA GLY A 169 20.36 3.40 -1.19
C GLY A 169 20.02 2.95 -2.61
N ILE A 170 19.18 1.90 -2.76
CA ILE A 170 18.64 1.48 -4.05
C ILE A 170 17.75 2.57 -4.68
N VAL A 171 16.89 3.22 -3.89
CA VAL A 171 16.00 4.31 -4.37
C VAL A 171 16.79 5.53 -4.87
N ALA A 172 17.89 5.88 -4.20
CA ALA A 172 18.75 7.00 -4.56
C ALA A 172 19.49 6.82 -5.91
N ILE A 173 19.60 5.58 -6.39
CA ILE A 173 20.23 5.25 -7.67
C ILE A 173 19.15 5.12 -8.76
N VAL A 174 19.32 5.84 -9.86
CA VAL A 174 18.44 5.73 -11.04
C VAL A 174 18.53 4.31 -11.64
N PRO A 175 17.40 3.63 -11.91
CA PRO A 175 17.42 2.28 -12.47
C PRO A 175 17.99 2.27 -13.90
N GLU A 176 18.83 1.28 -14.19
CA GLU A 176 19.50 1.15 -15.49
C GLU A 176 18.51 0.70 -16.58
N ALA A 177 18.47 1.43 -17.70
CA ALA A 177 17.59 1.12 -18.83
C ALA A 177 18.04 -0.13 -19.63
N THR A 178 19.33 -0.47 -19.54
CA THR A 178 19.97 -1.64 -20.15
C THR A 178 20.38 -2.57 -19.01
N GLY A 179 19.83 -3.79 -18.95
CA GLY A 179 19.97 -4.69 -17.80
C GLY A 179 21.32 -5.38 -17.66
N SER A 180 22.42 -4.62 -17.64
CA SER A 180 23.78 -5.10 -17.36
C SER A 180 23.99 -5.48 -15.90
N ASP A 181 23.36 -4.76 -14.96
CA ASP A 181 23.37 -5.06 -13.53
C ASP A 181 21.96 -5.49 -13.08
N SER A 182 21.78 -6.77 -12.76
CA SER A 182 20.47 -7.33 -12.41
C SER A 182 19.89 -6.77 -11.12
N ASN A 183 20.71 -6.14 -10.28
CA ASN A 183 20.30 -5.58 -9.00
C ASN A 183 19.89 -4.10 -9.09
N ARG A 184 19.89 -3.52 -10.31
CA ARG A 184 19.50 -2.12 -10.59
C ARG A 184 18.33 -1.99 -11.55
N SER A 185 17.56 -3.07 -11.70
CA SER A 185 16.39 -3.08 -12.59
C SER A 185 15.30 -2.11 -12.09
N ALA A 186 14.47 -1.63 -13.02
CA ALA A 186 13.27 -0.87 -12.69
C ALA A 186 12.31 -1.63 -11.74
N MET A 187 12.28 -2.96 -11.77
CA MET A 187 11.46 -3.75 -10.85
C MET A 187 12.03 -3.73 -9.42
N VAL A 188 13.36 -3.87 -9.28
CA VAL A 188 14.05 -3.74 -7.98
C VAL A 188 13.81 -2.35 -7.40
N TRP A 189 14.02 -1.29 -8.20
CA TRP A 189 13.80 0.09 -7.79
C TRP A 189 12.35 0.33 -7.33
N LEU A 190 11.36 -0.14 -8.09
CA LEU A 190 9.93 -0.02 -7.71
C LEU A 190 9.56 -0.76 -6.42
N ARG A 191 10.21 -1.89 -6.14
CA ARG A 191 10.01 -2.64 -4.88
C ARG A 191 10.68 -1.95 -3.70
N ALA A 192 11.91 -1.46 -3.87
CA ALA A 192 12.61 -0.67 -2.87
C ALA A 192 11.83 0.61 -2.54
N TRP A 193 11.36 1.32 -3.56
CA TRP A 193 10.51 2.50 -3.42
C TRP A 193 9.26 2.24 -2.57
N LYS A 194 8.59 1.10 -2.76
CA LYS A 194 7.40 0.74 -1.96
C LYS A 194 7.73 0.28 -0.54
N PHE A 195 8.89 -0.33 -0.33
CA PHE A 195 9.37 -0.65 1.01
C PHE A 195 9.71 0.64 1.80
N VAL A 196 10.43 1.57 1.18
CA VAL A 196 10.76 2.88 1.76
C VAL A 196 9.50 3.74 1.99
N GLU A 197 8.54 3.77 1.06
CA GLU A 197 7.23 4.42 1.27
C GLU A 197 6.53 3.91 2.55
N SER A 198 6.50 2.59 2.74
CA SER A 198 5.92 1.97 3.93
C SER A 198 6.69 2.33 5.20
N GLY A 199 8.02 2.34 5.13
CA GLY A 199 8.91 2.83 6.18
C GLY A 199 8.60 4.27 6.59
N VAL A 200 8.59 5.22 5.65
CA VAL A 200 8.22 6.63 5.94
C VAL A 200 6.81 6.71 6.55
N MET A 201 5.84 5.97 6.03
CA MET A 201 4.45 5.98 6.53
C MET A 201 4.35 5.51 8.00
N LEU A 202 5.12 4.49 8.37
CA LEU A 202 5.20 3.90 9.70
C LEU A 202 5.95 4.81 10.68
N LEU A 203 7.10 5.32 10.25
CA LEU A 203 8.04 6.17 10.99
C LEU A 203 7.59 7.65 11.07
N SER A 204 6.27 7.88 10.98
CA SER A 204 5.69 9.22 11.00
C SER A 204 4.39 9.24 11.79
N THR A 205 4.21 10.27 12.61
CA THR A 205 2.93 10.59 13.28
C THR A 205 1.81 10.85 12.27
N ALA A 206 0.60 10.41 12.54
CA ALA A 206 -0.53 10.54 11.63
C ALA A 206 -1.28 11.89 11.73
N GLN A 207 -0.91 12.77 12.68
CA GLN A 207 -1.37 14.17 12.86
C GLN A 207 -2.69 14.53 12.13
N ASP A 208 -3.81 14.30 12.80
CA ASP A 208 -5.18 14.67 12.36
C ASP A 208 -5.62 14.21 10.95
N SER A 209 -4.86 13.36 10.25
CA SER A 209 -5.22 12.77 8.95
C SER A 209 -6.49 11.89 8.99
N SER A 210 -6.98 11.56 10.18
CA SER A 210 -8.30 10.95 10.40
C SER A 210 -9.46 11.91 10.09
N VAL A 211 -9.27 13.22 10.25
CA VAL A 211 -10.29 14.27 10.12
C VAL A 211 -10.51 14.70 8.67
N TYR A 212 -9.44 14.75 7.86
CA TYR A 212 -9.47 15.24 6.47
C TYR A 212 -9.75 14.16 5.42
N ARG A 213 -10.52 13.13 5.78
CA ARG A 213 -10.92 12.06 4.86
C ARG A 213 -12.03 12.52 3.91
N ASP A 214 -11.82 12.27 2.63
CA ASP A 214 -12.89 12.21 1.62
C ASP A 214 -13.45 10.78 1.58
N PRO A 215 -14.69 10.51 2.05
CA PRO A 215 -15.25 9.16 2.07
C PRO A 215 -15.38 8.53 0.68
N ALA A 216 -15.29 9.31 -0.40
CA ALA A 216 -15.28 8.82 -1.77
C ALA A 216 -13.93 8.21 -2.22
N ARG A 217 -12.90 8.20 -1.36
CA ARG A 217 -11.53 7.69 -1.67
C ARG A 217 -11.15 6.42 -0.89
N SER A 218 -12.13 5.68 -0.40
CA SER A 218 -12.04 4.73 0.72
C SER A 218 -11.34 3.37 0.47
N ASN A 219 -10.34 3.30 -0.42
CA ASN A 219 -9.51 2.07 -0.56
C ASN A 219 -8.12 2.20 0.09
N ILE A 220 -7.69 3.41 0.44
CA ILE A 220 -6.49 3.61 1.25
C ILE A 220 -6.91 3.40 2.70
N GLN A 221 -6.66 2.20 3.23
CA GLN A 221 -6.66 2.03 4.68
C GLN A 221 -5.51 2.88 5.24
N PRO A 222 -5.71 3.63 6.33
CA PRO A 222 -4.57 4.10 7.09
C PRO A 222 -3.79 2.86 7.54
N ASN A 223 -2.48 2.82 7.36
CA ASN A 223 -1.68 1.81 8.05
C ASN A 223 -2.02 1.93 9.54
N THR A 224 -2.42 0.82 10.17
CA THR A 224 -2.82 0.76 11.59
C THR A 224 -1.68 1.12 12.56
N TRP A 225 -0.48 1.25 12.02
CA TRP A 225 0.77 1.47 12.71
C TRP A 225 1.39 2.80 12.26
N SER A 226 1.65 3.64 13.25
CA SER A 226 2.32 4.93 13.17
C SER A 226 3.01 5.21 14.52
N LEU A 227 3.89 6.21 14.58
CA LEU A 227 4.55 6.61 15.82
C LEU A 227 3.63 7.25 16.87
N ASP A 228 2.32 7.39 16.57
CA ASP A 228 1.30 7.77 17.57
C ASP A 228 0.91 6.58 18.47
N ARG A 229 1.31 5.36 18.12
CA ARG A 229 1.11 4.15 18.92
C ARG A 229 2.12 4.02 20.07
N LEU A 230 3.22 4.78 20.03
CA LEU A 230 4.21 4.85 21.10
C LEU A 230 3.68 5.73 22.23
N SER A 231 3.90 5.30 23.48
CA SER A 231 3.56 6.05 24.68
C SER A 231 4.42 7.32 24.82
N ALA A 232 4.07 8.21 25.74
CA ALA A 232 4.91 9.37 26.07
C ALA A 232 6.11 9.04 26.99
N GLY A 233 6.35 7.76 27.27
CA GLY A 233 7.44 7.29 28.13
C GLY A 233 8.81 7.28 27.43
N THR A 234 9.85 6.87 28.17
CA THR A 234 11.16 6.61 27.58
C THR A 234 11.15 5.22 26.93
N GLN A 235 11.12 5.17 25.60
CA GLN A 235 11.27 3.91 24.85
C GLN A 235 12.72 3.42 24.88
N ALA A 236 12.92 2.12 25.09
CA ALA A 236 14.23 1.51 25.04
C ALA A 236 14.62 1.11 23.60
N ILE A 237 13.71 0.44 22.89
CA ILE A 237 13.88 -0.20 21.57
C ILE A 237 13.49 0.74 20.43
N LEU A 238 12.38 1.47 20.59
CA LEU A 238 11.72 2.33 19.62
C LEU A 238 11.78 3.83 20.02
N PRO A 239 12.98 4.42 20.22
CA PRO A 239 13.12 5.81 20.64
C PRO A 239 12.53 6.77 19.61
N LYS A 240 11.34 7.30 19.90
CA LYS A 240 10.47 7.99 18.94
C LYS A 240 11.17 9.07 18.11
N THR A 241 12.00 9.92 18.73
CA THR A 241 12.72 10.99 18.04
C THR A 241 13.66 10.49 16.96
N LYS A 242 14.46 9.44 17.25
CA LYS A 242 15.34 8.81 16.26
C LYS A 242 14.55 8.16 15.12
N LEU A 243 13.37 7.61 15.43
CA LEU A 243 12.49 7.04 14.40
C LEU A 243 11.91 8.12 13.48
N GLU A 244 11.53 9.28 14.01
CA GLU A 244 11.07 10.43 13.21
C GLU A 244 12.20 11.00 12.33
N GLU A 245 13.41 11.16 12.89
CA GLU A 245 14.61 11.57 12.14
C GLU A 245 14.92 10.59 10.99
N PHE A 246 14.87 9.29 11.28
CA PHE A 246 15.09 8.23 10.29
C PHE A 246 14.00 8.23 9.20
N GLY A 247 12.73 8.39 9.56
CA GLY A 247 11.62 8.54 8.61
C GLY A 247 11.77 9.77 7.70
N VAL A 248 12.29 10.89 8.23
CA VAL A 248 12.62 12.08 7.43
C VAL A 248 13.83 11.86 6.52
N MET A 249 14.84 11.10 6.94
CA MET A 249 15.98 10.71 6.09
C MET A 249 15.50 9.88 4.89
N LEU A 250 14.69 8.85 5.13
CA LEU A 250 14.09 8.02 4.08
C LEU A 250 13.25 8.85 3.09
N LEU A 251 12.47 9.82 3.59
CA LEU A 251 11.71 10.73 2.75
C LEU A 251 12.60 11.63 1.88
N LYS A 252 13.71 12.14 2.41
CA LYS A 252 14.66 12.97 1.65
C LYS A 252 15.24 12.19 0.47
N ALA A 253 15.66 10.95 0.68
CA ALA A 253 16.13 10.07 -0.39
C ALA A 253 15.09 9.87 -1.50
N MET A 254 13.81 9.64 -1.15
CA MET A 254 12.71 9.57 -2.11
C MET A 254 12.51 10.89 -2.89
N CYS A 255 12.57 12.04 -2.21
CA CYS A 255 12.43 13.35 -2.83
C CYS A 255 13.61 13.73 -3.74
N GLU A 256 14.83 13.31 -3.40
CA GLU A 256 16.05 13.53 -4.18
C GLU A 256 16.08 12.69 -5.45
N ALA A 257 15.72 11.40 -5.38
CA ALA A 257 15.62 10.52 -6.55
C ALA A 257 14.68 11.07 -7.66
N VAL A 258 13.65 11.83 -7.26
CA VAL A 258 12.67 12.45 -8.18
C VAL A 258 13.12 13.81 -8.71
N THR A 259 14.09 14.48 -8.06
CA THR A 259 14.52 15.85 -8.38
C THR A 259 16.02 15.99 -8.70
N SER A 260 16.70 14.87 -8.99
CA SER A 260 18.11 14.86 -9.39
C SER A 260 18.34 15.74 -10.63
N LYS A 261 19.36 16.61 -10.55
CA LYS A 261 19.58 17.73 -11.49
C LYS A 261 20.52 17.40 -12.67
N SER A 262 20.74 16.13 -12.99
CA SER A 262 21.63 15.73 -14.09
C SER A 262 21.02 16.01 -15.47
N ASP A 263 21.67 16.89 -16.23
CA ASP A 263 21.59 17.03 -17.70
C ASP A 263 20.20 17.12 -18.34
N ASN A 264 19.33 18.03 -17.87
CA ASN A 264 18.06 18.41 -18.50
C ASN A 264 17.19 17.21 -18.95
N ARG A 265 17.25 16.10 -18.23
CA ARG A 265 16.49 14.87 -18.49
C ARG A 265 15.74 14.46 -17.25
N LEU A 266 14.58 13.85 -17.43
CA LEU A 266 13.86 13.23 -16.32
C LEU A 266 14.72 12.09 -15.75
N PRO A 267 15.00 12.05 -14.44
CA PRO A 267 15.87 11.02 -13.85
C PRO A 267 15.24 9.64 -13.87
N LEU A 268 13.92 9.53 -14.09
CA LEU A 268 13.15 8.29 -14.05
C LEU A 268 12.31 8.16 -15.32
N GLN A 269 12.15 6.91 -15.78
CA GLN A 269 11.20 6.60 -16.86
C GLN A 269 9.75 6.82 -16.40
N ARG A 270 8.82 6.91 -17.36
CA ARG A 270 7.40 7.24 -17.15
C ARG A 270 6.74 6.45 -16.01
N ARG A 271 6.98 5.14 -15.91
CA ARG A 271 6.31 4.26 -14.93
C ARG A 271 6.79 4.56 -13.52
N GLU A 272 8.10 4.64 -13.36
CA GLU A 272 8.82 4.87 -12.11
C GLU A 272 8.50 6.26 -11.58
N LEU A 273 8.56 7.28 -12.44
CA LEU A 273 8.17 8.66 -12.12
C LEU A 273 6.68 8.78 -11.76
N SER A 274 5.80 8.07 -12.47
CA SER A 274 4.36 8.04 -12.13
C SER A 274 4.10 7.39 -10.78
N VAL A 275 4.79 6.29 -10.44
CA VAL A 275 4.70 5.69 -9.11
C VAL A 275 5.21 6.67 -8.07
N ALA A 276 6.36 7.28 -8.29
CA ALA A 276 6.99 8.21 -7.35
C ALA A 276 6.13 9.43 -7.03
N VAL A 277 5.55 10.07 -8.05
CA VAL A 277 4.62 11.20 -7.88
C VAL A 277 3.40 10.79 -7.06
N ASN A 278 2.78 9.64 -7.34
CA ASN A 278 1.62 9.17 -6.59
C ASN A 278 1.98 8.81 -5.13
N SER A 279 3.15 8.20 -4.91
CA SER A 279 3.68 7.88 -3.59
C SER A 279 3.96 9.10 -2.72
N LEU A 280 4.69 10.09 -3.24
CA LEU A 280 4.98 11.32 -2.51
C LEU A 280 3.68 12.10 -2.23
N SER A 281 2.76 12.14 -3.19
CA SER A 281 1.45 12.77 -2.99
C SER A 281 0.60 12.05 -1.93
N LEU A 282 0.68 10.71 -1.89
CA LEU A 282 0.04 9.90 -0.85
C LEU A 282 0.63 10.23 0.52
N LEU A 283 1.96 10.21 0.66
CA LEU A 283 2.68 10.56 1.88
C LEU A 283 2.30 11.97 2.37
N ALA A 284 2.36 12.99 1.52
CA ALA A 284 1.96 14.36 1.88
C ALA A 284 0.49 14.45 2.34
N SER A 285 -0.42 13.65 1.75
CA SER A 285 -1.84 13.65 2.12
C SER A 285 -2.15 12.88 3.42
N LEU A 286 -1.34 11.88 3.78
CA LEU A 286 -1.51 11.06 4.98
C LEU A 286 -0.62 11.49 6.16
N ARG A 287 0.43 12.26 5.89
CA ARG A 287 1.42 12.79 6.83
C ARG A 287 1.67 14.27 6.50
N PRO A 288 0.76 15.18 6.86
CA PRO A 288 0.82 16.58 6.41
C PRO A 288 2.06 17.34 6.87
N GLN A 289 2.73 16.90 7.94
CA GLN A 289 4.03 17.43 8.37
C GLN A 289 5.15 17.26 7.34
N HIS A 290 5.01 16.32 6.39
CA HIS A 290 5.96 16.10 5.30
C HIS A 290 5.69 16.96 4.07
N MET A 291 4.56 17.67 4.04
CA MET A 291 4.15 18.52 2.93
C MET A 291 5.18 19.61 2.57
N PRO A 292 5.86 20.28 3.53
CA PRO A 292 6.94 21.24 3.22
C PRO A 292 8.16 20.62 2.53
N ASN A 293 8.43 19.33 2.73
CA ASN A 293 9.52 18.62 2.05
C ASN A 293 9.11 18.13 0.65
N ILE A 294 7.84 17.71 0.51
CA ILE A 294 7.33 17.05 -0.68
C ILE A 294 6.83 18.04 -1.74
N LEU A 295 6.07 19.06 -1.32
CA LEU A 295 5.33 19.90 -2.25
C LEU A 295 6.26 20.76 -3.14
N PRO A 296 7.33 21.39 -2.62
CA PRO A 296 8.34 22.08 -3.44
C PRO A 296 9.08 21.18 -4.44
N LYS A 297 9.11 19.86 -4.18
CA LYS A 297 9.73 18.86 -5.07
C LYS A 297 8.80 18.46 -6.20
N LEU A 298 7.49 18.35 -5.93
CA LEU A 298 6.47 18.10 -6.94
C LEU A 298 6.21 19.34 -7.83
N THR A 299 6.29 20.55 -7.28
CA THR A 299 6.19 21.80 -8.06
C THR A 299 7.38 21.94 -9.01
N ALA A 300 8.62 21.78 -8.51
CA ALA A 300 9.83 21.79 -9.33
C ALA A 300 9.83 20.68 -10.41
N LEU A 301 9.33 19.47 -10.10
CA LEU A 301 9.19 18.43 -11.11
C LEU A 301 8.18 18.82 -12.21
N SER A 302 7.06 19.45 -11.85
CA SER A 302 6.03 19.88 -12.82
C SER A 302 6.57 20.90 -13.82
N THR A 303 7.47 21.81 -13.40
CA THR A 303 8.13 22.73 -14.35
C THR A 303 9.13 22.01 -15.28
N VAL A 304 9.84 20.99 -14.78
CA VAL A 304 10.76 20.18 -15.61
C VAL A 304 9.99 19.32 -16.62
N VAL A 305 8.89 18.66 -16.21
CA VAL A 305 8.05 17.84 -17.11
C VAL A 305 7.30 18.72 -18.14
N ALA A 306 7.09 20.00 -17.86
CA ALA A 306 6.53 20.97 -18.82
C ALA A 306 7.60 21.65 -19.72
N THR A 307 8.89 21.35 -19.56
CA THR A 307 9.96 21.93 -20.38
C THR A 307 10.08 21.21 -21.73
N PRO A 308 10.23 21.93 -22.86
CA PRO A 308 10.41 21.31 -24.17
C PRO A 308 11.59 20.32 -24.21
N GLY A 309 11.34 19.11 -24.70
CA GLY A 309 12.31 18.02 -24.74
C GLY A 309 12.25 17.04 -23.55
N THR A 310 11.59 17.41 -22.44
CA THR A 310 11.29 16.53 -21.28
C THR A 310 9.79 16.27 -21.10
N GLU A 311 8.98 16.64 -22.09
CA GLU A 311 7.52 16.54 -22.08
C GLU A 311 7.02 15.09 -21.96
N ASP A 312 6.29 14.79 -20.88
CA ASP A 312 5.48 13.57 -20.78
C ASP A 312 4.04 13.90 -20.35
N PRO A 313 3.05 13.82 -21.27
CA PRO A 313 1.68 14.21 -20.97
C PRO A 313 0.97 13.28 -19.97
N VAL A 314 1.47 12.05 -19.76
CA VAL A 314 0.92 11.11 -18.77
C VAL A 314 1.41 11.49 -17.38
N VAL A 315 2.71 11.76 -17.23
CA VAL A 315 3.30 12.23 -15.98
C VAL A 315 2.74 13.60 -15.63
N GLN A 316 2.67 14.54 -16.57
CA GLN A 316 2.15 15.89 -16.35
C GLN A 316 0.69 15.85 -15.88
N LYS A 317 -0.15 15.01 -16.52
CA LYS A 317 -1.54 14.81 -16.08
C LYS A 317 -1.62 14.20 -14.67
N SER A 318 -0.70 13.31 -14.30
CA SER A 318 -0.64 12.74 -12.96
C SER A 318 -0.19 13.76 -11.90
N LEU A 319 0.78 14.60 -12.23
CA LEU A 319 1.24 15.73 -11.40
C LEU A 319 0.12 16.74 -11.16
N THR A 320 -0.46 17.30 -12.22
CA THR A 320 -1.60 18.22 -12.15
C THR A 320 -2.74 17.64 -11.32
N ALA A 321 -3.10 16.37 -11.54
CA ALA A 321 -4.16 15.72 -10.77
C ALA A 321 -3.82 15.52 -9.29
N ASN A 322 -2.55 15.36 -8.92
CA ASN A 322 -2.14 15.21 -7.52
C ASN A 322 -1.92 16.55 -6.81
N LEU A 323 -1.34 17.55 -7.47
CA LEU A 323 -1.24 18.92 -6.95
C LEU A 323 -2.63 19.51 -6.65
N VAL A 324 -3.60 19.32 -7.55
CA VAL A 324 -5.02 19.70 -7.31
C VAL A 324 -5.63 18.99 -6.10
N LYS A 325 -5.26 17.72 -5.84
CA LYS A 325 -5.71 17.00 -4.62
C LYS A 325 -5.04 17.57 -3.38
N LEU A 326 -3.74 17.84 -3.41
CA LEU A 326 -3.00 18.38 -2.27
C LEU A 326 -3.51 19.78 -1.90
N LEU A 327 -3.84 20.64 -2.87
CA LEU A 327 -4.46 21.96 -2.63
C LEU A 327 -5.80 21.92 -1.87
N SER A 328 -6.52 20.81 -1.90
CA SER A 328 -7.73 20.63 -1.07
C SER A 328 -7.44 20.32 0.40
N HIS A 329 -6.17 20.07 0.76
CA HIS A 329 -5.74 19.86 2.14
C HIS A 329 -5.48 21.21 2.85
N PRO A 330 -5.86 21.39 4.13
CA PRO A 330 -5.61 22.64 4.85
C PRO A 330 -4.12 22.95 5.02
N SER A 331 -3.30 21.93 5.31
CA SER A 331 -1.84 22.13 5.44
C SER A 331 -1.17 22.58 4.13
N ALA A 332 -1.83 22.41 2.98
CA ALA A 332 -1.33 22.92 1.70
C ALA A 332 -1.59 24.42 1.50
N GLN A 333 -2.39 25.08 2.36
CA GLN A 333 -2.73 26.49 2.14
C GLN A 333 -1.51 27.43 2.20
N VAL A 334 -0.45 27.05 2.94
CA VAL A 334 0.83 27.79 2.98
C VAL A 334 1.54 27.82 1.61
N PHE A 335 1.23 26.86 0.75
CA PHE A 335 1.79 26.70 -0.61
C PHE A 335 0.74 26.96 -1.69
N ALA A 336 -0.42 27.53 -1.34
CA ALA A 336 -1.56 27.61 -2.24
C ALA A 336 -1.24 28.43 -3.50
N ASP A 337 -0.52 29.54 -3.34
CA ASP A 337 -0.21 30.46 -4.41
C ASP A 337 0.80 29.85 -5.39
N GLU A 338 1.97 29.36 -4.91
CA GLU A 338 2.99 28.68 -5.73
C GLU A 338 2.40 27.52 -6.55
N VAL A 339 1.60 26.65 -5.92
CA VAL A 339 1.00 25.51 -6.61
C VAL A 339 -0.11 25.96 -7.57
N THR A 340 -0.83 27.04 -7.27
CA THR A 340 -1.84 27.62 -8.18
C THR A 340 -1.19 28.22 -9.41
N ASP A 341 -0.13 29.01 -9.26
CA ASP A 341 0.62 29.62 -10.36
C ASP A 341 1.18 28.56 -11.31
N ILE A 342 1.77 27.50 -10.76
CA ILE A 342 2.28 26.36 -11.55
C ILE A 342 1.13 25.62 -12.25
N LEU A 343 0.01 25.38 -11.57
CA LEU A 343 -1.16 24.77 -12.20
C LEU A 343 -1.73 25.64 -13.34
N ILE A 344 -1.72 26.97 -13.21
CA ILE A 344 -2.10 27.90 -14.28
C ILE A 344 -1.11 27.80 -15.44
N ALA A 345 0.20 27.87 -15.17
CA ALA A 345 1.26 27.81 -16.18
C ALA A 345 1.21 26.52 -17.01
N VAL A 346 0.89 25.37 -16.39
CA VAL A 346 0.75 24.08 -17.09
C VAL A 346 -0.67 23.83 -17.66
N GLY A 347 -1.50 24.87 -17.73
CA GLY A 347 -2.80 24.82 -18.41
C GLY A 347 -3.90 24.06 -17.67
N ALA A 348 -3.85 23.95 -16.34
CA ALA A 348 -4.92 23.33 -15.56
C ALA A 348 -6.23 24.13 -15.73
N SER A 349 -7.27 23.47 -16.27
CA SER A 349 -8.55 24.12 -16.55
C SER A 349 -9.17 24.81 -15.33
N GLN A 350 -9.86 25.94 -15.52
CA GLN A 350 -10.69 26.60 -14.48
C GLN A 350 -11.66 25.64 -13.79
N ARG A 351 -12.08 24.56 -14.46
CA ARG A 351 -12.92 23.50 -13.88
C ARG A 351 -12.23 22.78 -12.70
N ALA A 352 -10.90 22.59 -12.76
CA ALA A 352 -10.12 22.01 -11.66
C ALA A 352 -10.07 22.95 -10.44
N PHE A 353 -9.80 24.24 -10.66
CA PHE A 353 -9.80 25.26 -9.61
C PHE A 353 -11.19 25.47 -8.97
N SER A 354 -12.26 25.46 -9.78
CA SER A 354 -13.63 25.53 -9.24
C SER A 354 -14.02 24.33 -8.36
N ALA A 355 -13.41 23.15 -8.58
CA ALA A 355 -13.59 21.99 -7.72
C ALA A 355 -12.89 22.17 -6.36
N ILE A 356 -11.71 22.80 -6.33
CA ILE A 356 -11.02 23.18 -5.08
C ILE A 356 -11.84 24.22 -4.32
N SER A 357 -12.36 25.25 -4.99
CA SER A 357 -13.21 26.27 -4.37
C SER A 357 -14.47 25.68 -3.71
N LYS A 358 -15.11 24.68 -4.33
CA LYS A 358 -16.24 23.93 -3.75
C LYS A 358 -15.84 22.89 -2.68
N SER A 359 -14.56 22.60 -2.50
CA SER A 359 -14.06 21.79 -1.37
C SER A 359 -13.71 22.64 -0.14
N LYS A 360 -13.46 23.94 -0.33
CA LYS A 360 -13.32 24.93 0.77
C LYS A 360 -14.67 25.29 1.40
N GLU A 361 -15.78 25.11 0.67
CA GLU A 361 -17.12 25.19 1.23
C GLU A 361 -17.28 24.11 2.31
N GLN A 362 -17.56 24.53 3.54
CA GLN A 362 -17.45 23.70 4.75
C GLN A 362 -18.36 22.47 4.70
N ARG A 363 -17.84 21.37 4.15
CA ARG A 363 -18.54 20.08 4.10
C ARG A 363 -18.94 19.72 5.52
N ARG A 364 -20.26 19.65 5.74
CA ARG A 364 -20.90 19.51 7.04
C ARG A 364 -20.15 18.48 7.88
N LYS A 365 -19.60 18.92 9.03
CA LYS A 365 -18.99 18.02 10.01
C LYS A 365 -20.02 16.93 10.34
N TYR A 366 -19.74 15.69 9.95
CA TYR A 366 -20.46 14.52 10.47
C TYR A 366 -19.94 14.18 11.89
N THR A 367 -19.81 15.20 12.74
CA THR A 367 -19.50 15.06 14.17
C THR A 367 -20.78 14.80 14.96
N SER A 368 -21.45 13.72 14.59
CA SER A 368 -22.36 12.95 15.43
C SER A 368 -22.67 11.65 14.70
N ALA A 369 -22.63 10.53 15.43
CA ALA A 369 -23.22 9.29 14.94
C ALA A 369 -24.69 9.54 14.59
N PRO A 370 -25.27 8.86 13.58
CA PRO A 370 -26.67 9.05 13.24
C PRO A 370 -27.53 8.77 14.47
N THR A 371 -28.20 9.82 14.98
CA THR A 371 -29.11 9.73 16.12
C THR A 371 -30.13 8.62 15.87
N GLU A 372 -30.60 7.95 16.92
CA GLU A 372 -31.46 6.77 16.80
C GLU A 372 -32.69 7.00 15.89
N ALA A 373 -33.23 8.23 15.88
CA ALA A 373 -34.29 8.68 14.98
C ALA A 373 -33.96 8.51 13.47
N SER A 374 -32.71 8.70 13.06
CA SER A 374 -32.25 8.53 11.67
C SER A 374 -32.11 7.06 11.30
N LEU A 375 -31.71 6.19 12.24
CA LEU A 375 -31.73 4.74 12.06
C LEU A 375 -33.17 4.20 11.98
N ARG A 376 -34.09 4.72 12.79
CA ARG A 376 -35.53 4.37 12.70
C ARG A 376 -36.11 4.73 11.33
N ARG A 377 -35.78 5.89 10.75
CA ARG A 377 -36.18 6.23 9.37
C ARG A 377 -35.57 5.31 8.32
N ALA A 378 -34.30 4.94 8.44
CA ALA A 378 -33.66 3.99 7.52
C ALA A 378 -34.28 2.59 7.57
N ARG A 379 -34.77 2.15 8.74
CA ARG A 379 -35.45 0.84 8.91
C ARG A 379 -36.84 0.78 8.26
N ILE A 380 -37.52 1.92 8.07
CA ILE A 380 -38.84 1.99 7.40
C ILE A 380 -38.73 1.62 5.91
N GLY A 381 -37.57 1.87 5.27
CA GLY A 381 -37.33 1.57 3.85
C GLY A 381 -37.16 0.08 3.50
N LYS A 382 -37.23 -0.84 4.47
CA LYS A 382 -37.10 -2.30 4.25
C LYS A 382 -38.35 -3.10 4.69
N ARG A 383 -39.56 -2.55 4.53
CA ARG A 383 -40.78 -3.37 4.51
C ARG A 383 -40.83 -4.16 3.21
N THR A 384 -40.77 -5.48 3.30
CA THR A 384 -40.92 -6.42 2.18
C THR A 384 -42.27 -6.21 1.48
N ALA A 385 -42.32 -6.35 0.15
CA ALA A 385 -43.48 -6.01 -0.67
C ALA A 385 -44.80 -6.66 -0.18
N THR A 386 -44.73 -7.86 0.41
CA THR A 386 -45.83 -8.60 1.01
C THR A 386 -46.60 -7.84 2.10
N GLN A 387 -45.95 -7.00 2.92
CA GLN A 387 -46.63 -6.21 3.96
C GLN A 387 -47.34 -4.96 3.40
N SER A 388 -46.90 -4.44 2.25
CA SER A 388 -47.52 -3.26 1.63
C SER A 388 -48.87 -3.56 0.98
N ILE A 389 -49.15 -4.84 0.70
CA ILE A 389 -50.39 -5.30 0.06
C ILE A 389 -51.49 -5.45 1.12
N THR A 390 -51.20 -6.03 2.29
CA THR A 390 -52.16 -6.15 3.39
C THR A 390 -52.57 -4.77 3.94
N GLU A 391 -51.61 -3.87 4.17
CA GLU A 391 -51.84 -2.51 4.69
C GLU A 391 -52.67 -1.63 3.70
N ARG A 392 -52.64 -1.94 2.40
CA ARG A 392 -53.52 -1.28 1.38
C ARG A 392 -54.94 -1.84 1.36
N VAL A 393 -55.13 -3.14 1.59
CA VAL A 393 -56.47 -3.76 1.62
C VAL A 393 -57.25 -3.32 2.87
N GLU A 394 -56.59 -3.21 4.02
CA GLU A 394 -57.24 -2.72 5.26
C GLU A 394 -57.65 -1.24 5.16
N ASN A 395 -56.79 -0.36 4.64
CA ASN A 395 -57.13 1.05 4.47
C ASN A 395 -58.22 1.32 3.42
N ALA A 396 -58.34 0.48 2.37
CA ALA A 396 -59.42 0.58 1.41
C ALA A 396 -60.79 0.31 2.06
N ASN A 397 -60.88 -0.70 2.93
CA ASN A 397 -62.10 -1.04 3.66
C ASN A 397 -62.47 0.01 4.74
N ALA A 398 -61.48 0.68 5.33
CA ALA A 398 -61.72 1.78 6.27
C ALA A 398 -62.32 3.03 5.58
N HIS A 399 -61.87 3.37 4.36
CA HIS A 399 -62.39 4.52 3.61
C HIS A 399 -63.77 4.28 2.98
N ALA A 400 -64.13 3.03 2.65
CA ALA A 400 -65.44 2.69 2.10
C ALA A 400 -66.59 2.95 3.10
N LYS A 401 -66.36 2.78 4.41
CA LYS A 401 -67.39 3.03 5.45
C LYS A 401 -67.63 4.50 5.80
N ARG A 402 -66.83 5.45 5.29
CA ARG A 402 -66.95 6.89 5.61
C ARG A 402 -67.49 7.76 4.44
N ARG A 403 -68.02 7.14 3.37
CA ARG A 403 -68.57 7.85 2.19
C ARG A 403 -70.06 7.58 1.89
N ARG A 404 -70.83 7.17 2.89
CA ARG A 404 -72.29 7.39 2.91
C ARG A 404 -72.61 8.45 3.95
N VAL A 405 -72.88 9.67 3.48
CA VAL A 405 -73.74 10.74 4.04
C VAL A 405 -73.38 12.05 3.30
N ASN A 406 -74.40 12.84 2.97
CA ASN A 406 -74.39 14.13 2.25
C ASN A 406 -74.18 14.09 0.72
N LEU A 407 -75.33 14.05 0.03
CA LEU A 407 -75.58 14.53 -1.34
C LEU A 407 -75.94 16.03 -1.31
N SER A 408 -76.27 16.58 -2.50
CA SER A 408 -76.61 17.98 -2.87
C SER A 408 -75.47 19.02 -2.75
N GLU A 409 -75.24 19.92 -3.74
CA GLU A 409 -75.96 20.21 -5.00
C GLU A 409 -75.05 20.89 -6.07
N SER A 410 -75.46 20.85 -7.36
CA SER A 410 -75.14 21.73 -8.53
C SER A 410 -73.87 22.62 -8.56
N SER A 411 -73.12 22.81 -9.66
CA SER A 411 -73.14 22.37 -11.07
C SER A 411 -71.76 22.77 -11.70
N ALA A 412 -71.38 22.62 -12.99
CA ALA A 412 -72.01 22.16 -14.23
C ALA A 412 -70.96 21.44 -15.14
N THR A 413 -71.13 21.49 -16.48
CA THR A 413 -70.31 20.83 -17.54
C THR A 413 -70.26 21.73 -18.81
N PRO A 414 -69.74 21.36 -20.02
CA PRO A 414 -69.11 20.11 -20.50
C PRO A 414 -67.83 20.23 -21.41
N ILE A 415 -67.33 19.07 -21.85
CA ILE A 415 -66.24 18.81 -22.81
C ILE A 415 -66.83 18.49 -24.21
N PRO A 416 -66.10 18.65 -25.34
CA PRO A 416 -65.58 17.50 -26.12
C PRO A 416 -64.24 17.79 -26.88
N ALA A 417 -63.65 16.91 -27.73
CA ALA A 417 -63.26 15.50 -27.62
C ALA A 417 -62.41 15.04 -28.86
N GLU A 418 -61.64 13.94 -28.75
CA GLU A 418 -61.07 13.11 -29.87
C GLU A 418 -59.97 13.72 -30.79
N LYS A 419 -59.07 12.99 -31.51
CA LYS A 419 -58.75 11.53 -31.65
C LYS A 419 -57.35 11.27 -32.27
N HIS A 420 -56.95 9.99 -32.21
CA HIS A 420 -56.14 9.21 -33.18
C HIS A 420 -54.60 9.04 -33.11
N TRP A 421 -54.23 7.80 -33.47
CA TRP A 421 -52.92 7.14 -33.48
C TRP A 421 -52.25 7.17 -34.86
N GLN A 422 -50.93 6.92 -34.94
CA GLN A 422 -50.35 5.79 -35.71
C GLN A 422 -48.88 5.51 -35.37
N LEU A 423 -48.49 4.22 -35.42
CA LEU A 423 -47.09 3.76 -35.43
C LEU A 423 -46.54 3.77 -36.87
N LYS A 424 -45.22 3.87 -37.04
CA LYS A 424 -44.52 3.06 -38.06
C LYS A 424 -43.10 2.71 -37.65
N LYS A 425 -42.71 1.48 -38.02
CA LYS A 425 -41.44 0.80 -37.70
C LYS A 425 -40.90 0.28 -39.03
N VAL A 426 -39.64 0.56 -39.35
CA VAL A 426 -38.91 -0.09 -40.46
C VAL A 426 -37.49 -0.43 -40.00
N ARG A 427 -37.00 -1.61 -40.39
CA ARG A 427 -35.68 -2.15 -40.06
C ARG A 427 -35.23 -3.05 -41.22
N SER A 428 -34.06 -2.76 -41.79
CA SER A 428 -33.24 -3.59 -42.69
C SER A 428 -31.89 -2.86 -42.82
N GLU A 429 -30.70 -3.40 -42.54
CA GLU A 429 -30.03 -4.67 -42.91
C GLU A 429 -29.64 -4.76 -44.41
N CYS A 430 -28.33 -4.53 -44.66
CA CYS A 430 -27.37 -5.30 -45.49
C CYS A 430 -26.22 -4.37 -45.96
N VAL A 431 -24.98 -4.76 -46.25
CA VAL A 431 -24.07 -5.87 -45.91
C VAL A 431 -22.73 -5.53 -46.62
N ILE A 432 -21.63 -5.54 -45.87
CA ILE A 432 -20.25 -5.98 -46.19
C ILE A 432 -19.56 -5.55 -47.50
N LEU A 433 -18.39 -4.92 -47.34
CA LEU A 433 -17.03 -5.22 -47.89
C LEU A 433 -16.10 -4.10 -47.34
N GLY A 434 -14.85 -4.27 -46.93
CA GLY A 434 -13.92 -5.40 -46.85
C GLY A 434 -12.48 -4.85 -46.80
N SER A 435 -11.58 -5.42 -45.99
CA SER A 435 -10.22 -4.92 -45.64
C SER A 435 -10.16 -3.64 -44.78
N GLY A 436 -9.27 -3.51 -43.78
CA GLY A 436 -8.46 -4.54 -43.13
C GLY A 436 -7.29 -3.97 -42.33
N GLU A 437 -7.38 -3.93 -40.99
CA GLU A 437 -6.18 -3.77 -40.14
C GLU A 437 -6.39 -4.25 -38.69
N THR A 438 -5.35 -4.92 -38.19
CA THR A 438 -5.16 -5.69 -36.94
C THR A 438 -5.96 -5.34 -35.65
N GLN A 439 -6.56 -6.38 -35.07
CA GLN A 439 -7.02 -6.42 -33.67
C GLN A 439 -5.85 -6.59 -32.69
N ASP A 440 -5.14 -5.51 -32.31
CA ASP A 440 -4.14 -5.61 -31.22
C ASP A 440 -4.15 -4.42 -30.22
N SER A 441 -4.92 -3.37 -30.51
CA SER A 441 -5.00 -2.16 -29.67
C SER A 441 -5.95 -2.28 -28.47
N LYS A 442 -6.91 -3.22 -28.49
CA LYS A 442 -7.96 -3.33 -27.45
C LYS A 442 -7.64 -4.23 -26.26
N HIS A 443 -6.60 -5.07 -26.33
CA HIS A 443 -6.18 -5.88 -25.16
C HIS A 443 -5.19 -5.17 -24.24
N ARG A 444 -4.34 -4.24 -24.72
CA ARG A 444 -3.42 -3.48 -23.85
C ARG A 444 -4.13 -2.54 -22.87
N ALA A 445 -5.31 -2.00 -23.23
CA ALA A 445 -6.04 -1.06 -22.37
C ALA A 445 -6.65 -1.71 -21.11
N LYS A 446 -7.00 -3.00 -21.13
CA LYS A 446 -7.59 -3.71 -19.97
C LYS A 446 -6.55 -4.21 -18.96
N ASN A 447 -5.31 -4.50 -19.40
CA ASN A 447 -4.27 -5.00 -18.47
C ASN A 447 -3.82 -3.95 -17.44
N ASN A 448 -3.81 -2.66 -17.77
CA ASN A 448 -3.36 -1.62 -16.83
C ASN A 448 -4.30 -1.39 -15.63
N GLN A 449 -5.57 -1.84 -15.68
CA GLN A 449 -6.44 -1.78 -14.49
C GLN A 449 -6.24 -2.96 -13.53
N HIS A 450 -5.85 -4.15 -14.01
CA HIS A 450 -5.65 -5.31 -13.15
C HIS A 450 -4.34 -5.25 -12.33
N TRP A 451 -3.29 -4.61 -12.85
CA TRP A 451 -2.01 -4.48 -12.14
C TRP A 451 -2.09 -3.66 -10.84
N CYS A 452 -3.05 -2.73 -10.73
CA CYS A 452 -3.27 -1.98 -9.48
C CYS A 452 -3.92 -2.82 -8.37
N GLN A 453 -4.55 -3.95 -8.68
CA GLN A 453 -5.11 -4.87 -7.68
C GLN A 453 -4.15 -6.01 -7.29
N PHE A 454 -3.18 -6.35 -8.15
CA PHE A 454 -2.21 -7.43 -7.87
C PHE A 454 -0.97 -6.95 -7.09
N LEU A 455 -0.88 -5.66 -6.77
CA LEU A 455 0.16 -5.07 -5.90
C LEU A 455 -0.38 -4.63 -4.52
N MET A 456 -1.62 -5.02 -4.18
CA MET A 456 -2.25 -4.82 -2.86
C MET A 456 -2.77 -6.13 -2.24
N LYS A 457 -2.16 -7.24 -2.65
CA LYS A 457 -2.15 -8.55 -1.98
C LYS A 457 -0.72 -9.07 -2.04
#